data_AF-A0A5K3G2Q3-F1
#
_entry.id   AF-A0A5K3G2Q3-F1
#
_cell.length_a   1.000
_cell.length_b   1.000
_cell.length_c   1.000
_cell.angle_alpha   90.00
_cell.angle_beta   90.00
_cell.angle_gamma   90.00
#
_symmetry.space_group_name_H-M   'P 1'
#
loop_
_entity.id
_entity.type
_entity.pdbx_description
1 polymer ?
#
loop_
_entity_poly.entity_id
_entity_poly.type
_entity_poly.pdbx_seq_one_letter_code
_entity_poly.pdbx_strand_id
1 'polypeptide(L)'
;MALSLLNCPPKPAKWIPDNVWLNINAVSQIHAFESLVDQVMSNDKRWRRWYDKEAPEEEVFPFNYDVDLSPFERLILIRTWCPDRVVRQAKKYISETLGYAFAEENLLDLEETYADSTAKTPIMNLLTVGADPTLLIERLAKRLQV
;
A
#
# COMPACT_ATOMS: atom_id res chain seq x y z
N MET A 1 -22.93 9.07 -0.60
CA MET A 1 -22.80 10.10 -1.65
C MET A 1 -21.33 10.17 -2.02
N ALA A 2 -20.98 10.18 -3.32
CA ALA A 2 -19.58 10.33 -3.73
C ALA A 2 -19.10 11.75 -3.37
N LEU A 3 -17.91 11.87 -2.77
CA LEU A 3 -17.29 13.18 -2.56
C LEU A 3 -16.97 13.82 -3.91
N SER A 4 -17.36 15.08 -4.06
CA SER A 4 -17.01 15.93 -5.19
C SER A 4 -16.42 17.23 -4.66
N LEU A 5 -15.61 17.92 -5.47
CA LEU A 5 -14.97 19.19 -5.05
C LEU A 5 -16.01 20.25 -4.66
N LEU A 6 -17.21 20.18 -5.24
CA LEU A 6 -18.33 21.08 -4.94
C LEU A 6 -18.84 20.93 -3.50
N ASN A 7 -18.61 19.77 -2.88
CA ASN A 7 -19.03 19.45 -1.53
C ASN A 7 -17.89 19.57 -0.50
N CYS A 8 -16.70 20.00 -0.94
CA CYS A 8 -15.54 20.21 -0.07
C CYS A 8 -15.31 21.70 0.19
N PRO A 9 -14.66 22.08 1.31
CA PRO A 9 -14.15 23.44 1.49
C PRO A 9 -13.20 23.82 0.35
N PRO A 10 -13.06 25.12 0.02
CA PRO A 10 -12.12 25.55 -1.00
C PRO A 10 -10.68 25.19 -0.59
N LYS A 11 -9.87 24.73 -1.56
CA LYS A 11 -8.47 24.39 -1.32
C LYS A 11 -7.70 25.60 -0.79
N PRO A 12 -6.86 25.44 0.25
CA PRO A 12 -6.10 26.56 0.80
C PRO A 12 -4.97 27.03 -0.12
N ALA A 13 -4.49 26.15 -1.00
CA ALA A 13 -3.38 26.47 -1.89
C ALA A 13 -3.45 25.73 -3.22
N LYS A 14 -2.94 26.39 -4.28
CA LYS A 14 -2.95 25.86 -5.66
C LYS A 14 -2.03 24.66 -5.86
N TRP A 15 -1.02 24.50 -5.01
CA TRP A 15 -0.05 23.39 -5.12
C TRP A 15 -0.66 22.05 -4.72
N ILE A 16 -1.77 22.05 -3.95
CA ILE A 16 -2.46 20.82 -3.53
C ILE A 16 -3.30 20.31 -4.72
N PRO A 17 -3.02 19.10 -5.24
CA PRO A 17 -3.82 18.50 -6.30
C PRO A 17 -5.27 18.24 -5.87
N ASP A 18 -6.20 18.28 -6.82
CA ASP A 18 -7.63 18.09 -6.54
C ASP A 18 -7.93 16.72 -5.92
N ASN A 19 -7.32 15.66 -6.44
CA ASN A 19 -7.46 14.30 -5.91
C ASN A 19 -6.94 14.19 -4.46
N VAL A 20 -5.82 14.84 -4.15
CA VAL A 20 -5.27 14.86 -2.78
C VAL A 20 -6.21 15.60 -1.84
N TRP A 21 -6.75 16.75 -2.26
CA TRP A 21 -7.71 17.48 -1.45
C TRP A 21 -9.00 16.70 -1.19
N LEU A 22 -9.51 16.00 -2.21
CA LEU A 22 -10.66 15.11 -2.04
C LEU A 22 -10.35 13.99 -1.04
N ASN A 23 -9.16 13.40 -1.10
CA ASN A 23 -8.75 12.37 -0.14
C ASN A 23 -8.65 12.92 1.30
N ILE A 24 -8.07 14.11 1.48
CA ILE A 24 -7.97 14.77 2.78
C ILE A 24 -9.36 15.00 3.40
N ASN A 25 -10.32 15.45 2.59
CA ASN A 25 -11.71 15.63 3.06
C ASN A 25 -12.43 14.31 3.30
N ALA A 26 -12.14 13.27 2.53
CA ALA A 26 -12.73 11.96 2.74
C ALA A 26 -12.24 11.34 4.06
N VAL A 27 -10.93 11.46 4.35
CA VAL A 27 -10.34 10.86 5.55
C VAL A 27 -10.68 11.61 6.83
N SER A 28 -11.07 12.89 6.75
CA SER A 28 -11.43 13.70 7.93
C SER A 28 -12.68 13.19 8.68
N GLN A 29 -13.43 12.24 8.10
CA GLN A 29 -14.53 11.55 8.78
C GLN A 29 -14.05 10.49 9.77
N ILE A 30 -12.76 10.12 9.72
CA ILE A 30 -12.12 9.19 10.64
C ILE A 30 -11.53 10.01 11.79
N HIS A 31 -11.81 9.60 13.03
CA HIS A 31 -11.44 10.34 14.25
C HIS A 31 -9.95 10.73 14.30
N ALA A 32 -9.05 9.84 13.88
CA ALA A 32 -7.61 10.10 13.86
C ALA A 32 -7.19 11.27 12.93
N PHE A 33 -8.04 11.66 11.99
CA PHE A 33 -7.77 12.70 10.99
C PHE A 33 -8.77 13.86 11.02
N GLU A 34 -9.60 13.96 12.05
CA GLU A 34 -10.66 14.98 12.14
C GLU A 34 -10.09 16.41 12.03
N SER A 35 -8.87 16.64 12.53
CA SER A 35 -8.18 17.93 12.50
C SER A 35 -7.37 18.17 11.22
N LEU A 36 -7.24 17.18 10.33
CA LEU A 36 -6.32 17.26 9.18
C LEU A 36 -6.70 18.39 8.23
N VAL A 37 -7.99 18.56 7.92
CA VAL A 37 -8.48 19.64 7.05
C VAL A 37 -8.09 21.00 7.64
N ASP A 38 -8.37 21.24 8.92
CA ASP A 38 -8.08 22.51 9.58
C ASP A 38 -6.57 22.79 9.68
N GLN A 39 -5.76 21.76 9.91
CA GLN A 39 -4.30 21.87 9.91
C GLN A 39 -3.74 22.24 8.53
N VAL A 40 -4.28 21.67 7.46
CA VAL A 40 -3.86 22.00 6.08
C VAL A 40 -4.33 23.41 5.70
N MET A 41 -5.53 23.81 6.12
CA MET A 41 -6.06 25.16 5.89
C MET A 41 -5.25 26.24 6.63
N SER A 42 -4.84 25.96 7.86
CA SER A 42 -4.09 26.90 8.69
C SER A 42 -2.60 26.99 8.36
N ASN A 43 -1.97 25.89 7.90
CA ASN A 43 -0.54 25.86 7.63
C ASN A 43 -0.17 24.94 6.46
N ASP A 44 -0.66 25.27 5.27
CA ASP A 44 -0.35 24.57 4.02
C ASP A 44 1.17 24.50 3.76
N LYS A 45 1.91 25.55 4.12
CA LYS A 45 3.37 25.62 3.90
C LYS A 45 4.14 24.51 4.60
N ARG A 46 3.72 24.09 5.80
CA ARG A 46 4.36 22.99 6.53
C ARG A 46 4.12 21.66 5.82
N TRP A 47 2.89 21.42 5.38
CA TRP A 47 2.53 20.24 4.57
C TRP A 47 3.27 20.22 3.25
N ARG A 48 3.37 21.37 2.57
CA ARG A 48 4.12 21.50 1.32
C ARG A 48 5.59 21.11 1.50
N ARG A 49 6.24 21.58 2.57
CA ARG A 49 7.65 21.25 2.83
C ARG A 49 7.87 19.74 2.98
N TRP A 50 6.94 19.03 3.60
CA TRP A 50 6.97 17.58 3.72
C TRP A 50 6.64 16.91 2.38
N TYR A 51 5.61 17.37 1.69
CA TYR A 51 5.13 16.81 0.43
C TYR A 51 6.13 16.97 -0.73
N ASP A 52 6.88 18.07 -0.77
CA ASP A 52 7.88 18.36 -1.80
C ASP A 52 9.19 17.55 -1.60
N LYS A 53 9.28 16.67 -0.59
CA LYS A 53 10.43 15.76 -0.41
C LYS A 53 10.41 14.63 -1.44
N GLU A 54 11.58 14.04 -1.70
CA GLU A 54 11.72 12.93 -2.66
C GLU A 54 11.01 11.65 -2.19
N ALA A 55 11.05 11.40 -0.88
CA ALA A 55 10.38 10.29 -0.20
C ALA A 55 9.67 10.79 1.07
N PRO A 56 8.52 11.49 0.95
CA PRO A 56 7.79 12.04 2.09
C PRO A 56 7.40 10.97 3.12
N GLU A 57 7.18 9.73 2.67
CA GLU A 57 6.84 8.59 3.51
C GLU A 57 7.96 8.11 4.45
N GLU A 58 9.19 8.58 4.26
CA GLU A 58 10.34 8.32 5.13
C GLU A 58 10.74 9.57 5.94
N GLU A 59 9.98 10.66 5.83
CA GLU A 59 10.20 11.92 6.52
C GLU A 59 9.24 12.05 7.71
N VAL A 60 9.66 12.77 8.75
CA VAL A 60 8.81 13.05 9.91
C VAL A 60 7.55 13.78 9.47
N PHE A 61 6.39 13.23 9.81
CA PHE A 61 5.11 13.80 9.45
C PHE A 61 4.89 15.15 10.15
N PRO A 62 4.18 16.10 9.50
CA PRO A 62 3.70 17.29 10.17
C PRO A 62 2.85 16.94 11.40
N PHE A 63 2.84 17.83 12.41
CA PHE A 63 1.93 17.71 13.55
C PHE A 63 2.04 16.40 14.37
N ASN A 64 3.21 15.75 14.39
CA ASN A 64 3.51 14.60 15.26
C ASN A 64 2.73 13.31 14.94
N TYR A 65 2.21 13.19 13.72
CA TYR A 65 1.49 11.99 13.26
C TYR A 65 2.34 10.71 13.27
N ASP A 66 3.67 10.78 13.37
CA ASP A 66 4.52 9.62 13.60
C ASP A 66 4.19 8.90 14.92
N VAL A 67 3.84 9.67 15.96
CA VAL A 67 3.55 9.18 17.32
C VAL A 67 2.06 9.00 17.51
N ASP A 68 1.25 9.93 17.00
CA ASP A 68 -0.18 9.99 17.28
C ASP A 68 -0.99 8.97 16.47
N LEU A 69 -0.44 8.47 15.36
CA LEU A 69 -1.09 7.49 14.50
C LEU A 69 -0.52 6.09 14.68
N SER A 70 -1.41 5.10 14.61
CA SER A 70 -1.04 3.70 14.44
C SER A 70 -0.36 3.46 13.08
N PRO A 71 0.37 2.34 12.88
CA PRO A 71 0.99 2.01 11.60
C PRO A 71 0.01 2.00 10.42
N PHE A 72 -1.22 1.53 10.64
CA PHE A 72 -2.25 1.49 9.59
C PHE A 72 -2.79 2.90 9.28
N GLU A 73 -2.96 3.75 10.28
CA GLU A 73 -3.34 5.15 10.07
C GLU A 73 -2.25 5.94 9.34
N ARG A 74 -0.97 5.71 9.65
CA ARG A 74 0.13 6.29 8.86
C ARG A 74 0.08 5.86 7.39
N LEU A 75 -0.24 4.59 7.11
CA LEU A 75 -0.46 4.11 5.74
C LEU A 75 -1.62 4.85 5.06
N ILE A 76 -2.73 5.09 5.77
CA ILE A 76 -3.86 5.88 5.26
C ILE A 76 -3.43 7.33 4.96
N LEU A 77 -2.63 7.95 5.85
CA LEU A 77 -2.12 9.30 5.65
C LEU A 77 -1.24 9.37 4.39
N ILE A 78 -0.33 8.41 4.20
CA ILE A 78 0.50 8.35 3.00
C ILE A 78 -0.36 8.14 1.76
N ARG A 79 -1.34 7.21 1.78
CA ARG A 79 -2.27 7.00 0.65
C ARG A 79 -3.04 8.29 0.30
N THR A 80 -3.38 9.09 1.31
CA THR A 80 -4.13 10.34 1.15
C THR A 80 -3.33 11.36 0.35
N TRP A 81 -2.04 11.53 0.67
CA TRP A 81 -1.15 12.52 0.04
C TRP A 81 -0.41 11.99 -1.19
N CYS A 82 0.13 10.78 -1.11
CA CYS A 82 1.05 10.15 -2.06
C CYS A 82 0.52 8.79 -2.51
N PRO A 83 -0.56 8.75 -3.33
CA PRO A 83 -1.22 7.50 -3.71
C PRO A 83 -0.31 6.56 -4.51
N ASP A 84 0.71 7.08 -5.18
CA ASP A 84 1.75 6.31 -5.89
C ASP A 84 2.65 5.49 -4.93
N ARG A 85 2.77 5.90 -3.67
CA ARG A 85 3.61 5.25 -2.66
C ARG A 85 2.91 4.15 -1.88
N VAL A 86 1.59 4.03 -2.03
CA VAL A 86 0.76 3.17 -1.18
C VAL A 86 1.14 1.68 -1.25
N VAL A 87 1.55 1.17 -2.42
CA VAL A 87 1.89 -0.25 -2.57
C VAL A 87 3.15 -0.59 -1.76
N ARG A 88 4.18 0.26 -1.86
CA ARG A 88 5.42 0.09 -1.10
C ARG A 88 5.18 0.19 0.40
N GLN A 89 4.38 1.17 0.81
CA GLN A 89 4.08 1.40 2.24
C GLN A 89 3.13 0.35 2.81
N ALA A 90 2.25 -0.24 1.99
CA ALA A 90 1.48 -1.41 2.38
C ALA A 90 2.37 -2.63 2.63
N LYS A 91 3.36 -2.89 1.77
CA LYS A 91 4.37 -3.95 2.01
C LYS A 91 5.12 -3.70 3.32
N LYS A 92 5.54 -2.45 3.60
CA LYS A 92 6.19 -2.06 4.87
C LYS A 92 5.28 -2.34 6.07
N TYR A 93 4.02 -1.89 6.02
CA TYR A 93 3.02 -2.14 7.06
C TYR A 93 2.81 -3.64 7.33
N ILE A 94 2.69 -4.46 6.28
CA ILE A 94 2.56 -5.92 6.40
C ILE A 94 3.81 -6.50 7.06
N SER A 95 5.01 -6.09 6.63
CA SER A 95 6.27 -6.55 7.20
C SER A 95 6.39 -6.20 8.68
N GLU A 96 5.97 -5.00 9.08
CA GLU A 96 6.01 -4.54 10.47
C GLU A 96 4.97 -5.23 11.36
N THR A 97 3.81 -5.58 10.79
CA THR A 97 2.67 -6.11 11.56
C THR A 97 2.68 -7.64 11.64
N LEU A 98 3.00 -8.32 10.54
CA LEU A 98 2.94 -9.78 10.42
C LEU A 98 4.33 -10.43 10.30
N GLY A 99 5.36 -9.64 9.99
CA GLY A 99 6.72 -10.10 9.77
C GLY A 99 7.11 -10.11 8.29
N TYR A 100 8.42 -10.08 8.04
CA TYR A 100 9.02 -9.95 6.71
C TYR A 100 8.54 -11.02 5.71
N ALA A 101 8.37 -12.27 6.16
CA ALA A 101 7.92 -13.39 5.34
C ALA A 101 6.54 -13.18 4.68
N PHE A 102 5.71 -12.27 5.22
CA PHE A 102 4.39 -11.96 4.66
C PHE A 102 4.40 -10.79 3.67
N ALA A 103 5.50 -10.04 3.59
CA ALA A 103 5.65 -8.89 2.70
C ALA A 103 6.60 -9.15 1.52
N GLU A 104 7.40 -10.22 1.61
CA GLU A 104 8.30 -10.66 0.55
C GLU A 104 7.53 -11.33 -0.60
N GLU A 105 8.04 -11.16 -1.81
CA GLU A 105 7.53 -11.91 -2.96
C GLU A 105 8.05 -13.34 -2.86
N ASN A 106 7.14 -14.31 -2.68
CA ASN A 106 7.53 -15.71 -2.69
C ASN A 106 7.65 -16.20 -4.14
N LEU A 107 8.80 -16.80 -4.46
CA LEU A 107 8.98 -17.48 -5.73
C LEU A 107 8.22 -18.81 -5.68
N LEU A 108 7.67 -19.23 -6.82
CA LEU A 108 7.04 -20.54 -6.92
C LEU A 108 8.08 -21.64 -6.66
N ASP A 109 7.92 -22.37 -5.56
CA ASP A 109 8.62 -23.62 -5.31
C ASP A 109 7.71 -24.80 -5.67
N LEU A 110 7.93 -25.38 -6.85
CA LEU A 110 7.16 -26.53 -7.33
C LEU A 110 7.42 -27.80 -6.51
N GLU A 111 8.59 -27.93 -5.88
CA GLU A 111 8.94 -29.10 -5.07
C GLU A 111 8.22 -29.05 -3.73
N GLU A 112 8.21 -27.90 -3.06
CA GLU A 112 7.44 -27.68 -1.84
C GLU A 112 5.93 -27.81 -2.12
N THR A 113 5.44 -27.19 -3.20
CA THR A 113 4.03 -27.30 -3.62
C THR A 113 3.63 -28.76 -3.88
N TYR A 114 4.51 -29.57 -4.47
CA TYR A 114 4.25 -30.99 -4.70
C TYR A 114 4.24 -31.78 -3.39
N ALA A 115 5.16 -31.50 -2.46
CA ALA A 115 5.22 -32.15 -1.16
C ALA A 115 3.95 -31.92 -0.32
N ASP A 116 3.33 -30.74 -0.44
CA ASP A 116 2.06 -30.40 0.21
C ASP A 116 0.81 -30.93 -0.51
N SER A 117 0.98 -31.50 -1.72
CA SER A 117 -0.11 -32.04 -2.52
C SER A 117 -0.40 -33.51 -2.19
N THR A 118 -1.56 -33.99 -2.65
CA THR A 118 -1.92 -35.42 -2.56
C THR A 118 -2.54 -35.86 -3.87
N ALA A 119 -2.72 -37.18 -4.06
CA ALA A 119 -3.44 -37.71 -5.23
C ALA A 119 -4.88 -37.17 -5.38
N LYS A 120 -5.47 -36.58 -4.33
CA LYS A 120 -6.80 -35.95 -4.34
C LYS A 120 -6.75 -34.42 -4.40
N THR A 121 -5.55 -33.83 -4.33
CA THR A 121 -5.32 -32.37 -4.32
C THR A 121 -4.54 -31.99 -5.58
N PRO A 122 -5.20 -31.69 -6.71
CA PRO A 122 -4.50 -31.37 -7.95
C PRO A 122 -3.77 -30.03 -7.85
N ILE A 123 -2.57 -29.96 -8.45
CA ILE A 123 -1.81 -28.73 -8.60
C ILE A 123 -2.25 -28.04 -9.91
N MET A 124 -2.63 -26.77 -9.82
CA MET A 124 -3.06 -25.96 -10.97
C MET A 124 -2.13 -24.77 -11.16
N ASN A 125 -1.48 -24.68 -12.33
CA ASN A 125 -0.60 -23.58 -12.67
C ASN A 125 -1.37 -22.49 -13.44
N LEU A 126 -1.43 -21.29 -12.88
CA LEU A 126 -2.02 -20.13 -13.53
C LEU A 126 -0.97 -19.43 -14.38
N LEU A 127 -1.18 -19.43 -15.70
CA LEU A 127 -0.19 -18.95 -16.66
C LEU A 127 -0.54 -17.56 -17.18
N THR A 128 0.49 -16.72 -17.26
CA THR A 128 0.47 -15.54 -18.11
C THR A 128 0.91 -15.92 -19.53
N VAL A 129 0.54 -15.10 -20.52
CA VAL A 129 0.93 -15.34 -21.92
C VAL A 129 2.45 -15.42 -22.03
N GLY A 130 2.96 -16.54 -22.57
CA GLY A 130 4.40 -16.78 -22.74
C GLY A 130 5.09 -17.47 -21.55
N ALA A 131 4.39 -17.68 -20.42
CA ALA A 131 4.89 -18.52 -19.34
C ALA A 131 4.47 -19.98 -19.56
N ASP A 132 5.44 -20.89 -19.75
CA ASP A 132 5.21 -22.33 -19.87
C ASP A 132 6.04 -23.09 -18.82
N PRO A 133 5.41 -23.69 -17.78
CA PRO A 133 6.10 -24.41 -16.72
C PRO A 133 6.41 -25.87 -17.08
N THR A 134 6.04 -26.35 -18.28
CA THR A 134 6.11 -27.77 -18.66
C THR A 134 7.48 -28.38 -18.38
N LEU A 135 8.56 -27.71 -18.79
CA LEU A 135 9.93 -28.20 -18.54
C LEU A 135 10.28 -28.30 -17.06
N LEU A 136 9.76 -27.41 -16.20
CA LEU A 136 10.00 -27.47 -14.76
C LEU A 136 9.26 -28.67 -14.14
N ILE A 137 8.00 -28.89 -14.55
CA ILE A 137 7.17 -30.02 -14.10
C ILE A 137 7.81 -31.34 -14.53
N GLU A 138 8.21 -31.47 -15.80
CA GLU A 138 8.84 -32.68 -16.32
C GLU A 138 10.15 -33.02 -15.61
N ARG A 139 10.96 -32.00 -15.28
CA ARG A 139 12.19 -32.19 -14.51
C ARG A 139 11.91 -32.67 -13.09
N LEU A 140 10.90 -32.08 -12.44
CA LEU A 140 10.48 -32.47 -11.09
C LEU A 140 9.97 -33.92 -11.08
N ALA A 141 9.08 -34.28 -12.02
CA ALA A 141 8.55 -35.64 -12.17
C ALA A 141 9.66 -36.67 -12.38
N LYS A 142 10.60 -36.41 -13.32
CA LYS A 142 11.76 -37.28 -13.55
C LYS A 142 12.62 -37.49 -12.32
N ARG A 143 12.85 -36.43 -11.53
CA ARG A 143 13.66 -36.48 -10.31
C ARG A 143 12.96 -37.28 -9.20
N LEU A 144 11.65 -37.12 -9.06
CA LEU A 144 10.83 -37.80 -8.05
C LEU A 144 10.37 -39.21 -8.48
N GLN A 145 10.60 -39.58 -9.74
CA GLN A 145 10.19 -40.86 -10.35
C GLN A 145 8.67 -41.09 -10.29
N VAL A 146 7.90 -40.03 -10.54
CA VAL A 146 6.43 -40.03 -10.63
C VAL A 146 5.94 -39.65 -12.02
#